data_AF-A0A536W326-F1
#
_entry.id   AF-A0A536W326-F1
#
_cell.length_a   1.000
_cell.length_b   1.000
_cell.length_c   1.000
_cell.angle_alpha   90.00
_cell.angle_beta   90.00
_cell.angle_gamma   90.00
#
_symmetry.space_group_name_H-M   'P 1'
#
loop_
_entity.id
_entity.type
_entity.pdbx_description
1 polymer ?
#
loop_
_entity_poly.entity_id
_entity_poly.type
_entity_poly.pdbx_seq_one_letter_code
_entity_poly.pdbx_strand_id
1 'polypeptide(L)'
;MDRANAMEARQRRAYLVAALLFSMAAGVAAQEARVPGTEAHRIDEPVFGGQMVVYEAGRGNARGILLVHGIGDEAARDFRDHIAWLQKSFHVLAVDLPGFGQSDKANALYSPGNYARVLKHVADRFVRGPFVLVGHSMGAVVALRYAAMHPEDVRQLVVVDAPGILHRYSVTSQYLAHLGLEFVPPAAEPLDWLTNLARKVLAPLEQLHFDPQVILSSPQLRQSLLRADPAKIAGLAVVSEDLRRELPKIRADTLIVWGAQDTLAPLRTGKVLEMKLPRARLAVIERAAHEPMLEAPERFRAVLEPFLEHGLPPAPASPAAPLAKHGDGSCLRERNRVFEGEYDSLSRDGCQQVQIRNARVRELRILDSTVTIDDSRIGGGETGLHARSSTVVITGGRVEGNVAITASASRLDLAAVEVEGREAAVTAPLRSYVVFSLCRVRSPRTQGEVHEFYAVTAKNPL
;
A
#
# COMPACT_ATOMS: atom_id res chain seq x y z
N MET A 1 27.89 -6.99 35.87
CA MET A 1 27.86 -7.99 34.79
C MET A 1 26.44 -8.44 34.39
N ASP A 2 25.36 -7.97 35.01
CA ASP A 2 23.99 -8.47 34.74
C ASP A 2 23.12 -7.69 33.73
N ARG A 3 23.55 -6.51 33.25
CA ARG A 3 22.74 -5.71 32.30
C ARG A 3 22.98 -6.06 30.82
N ALA A 4 24.14 -6.63 30.49
CA ALA A 4 24.45 -7.07 29.12
C ALA A 4 23.66 -8.34 28.75
N ASN A 5 23.58 -9.31 29.68
CA ASN A 5 22.85 -10.56 29.48
C ASN A 5 21.33 -10.39 29.37
N ALA A 6 20.75 -9.39 30.06
CA ALA A 6 19.32 -9.08 29.96
C ALA A 6 18.93 -8.42 28.62
N MET A 7 19.85 -7.68 28.00
CA MET A 7 19.66 -7.01 26.71
C MET A 7 19.81 -8.01 25.55
N GLU A 8 20.76 -8.93 25.67
CA GLU A 8 20.95 -10.03 24.71
C GLU A 8 19.77 -11.01 24.70
N ALA A 9 19.16 -11.29 25.87
CA ALA A 9 17.95 -12.12 25.98
C ALA A 9 16.69 -11.44 25.40
N ARG A 10 16.59 -10.10 25.47
CA ARG A 10 15.51 -9.32 24.83
C ARG A 10 15.67 -9.23 23.31
N GLN A 11 16.91 -9.07 22.82
CA GLN A 11 17.20 -9.04 21.39
C GLN A 11 16.96 -10.40 20.72
N ARG A 12 17.35 -11.51 21.35
CA ARG A 12 17.07 -12.86 20.81
C ARG A 12 15.57 -13.18 20.72
N ARG A 13 14.73 -12.62 21.61
CA ARG A 13 13.27 -12.74 21.52
C ARG A 13 12.66 -11.90 20.39
N ALA A 14 13.21 -10.73 20.08
CA ALA A 14 12.72 -9.89 18.98
C ALA A 14 13.06 -10.48 17.59
N TYR A 15 14.24 -11.08 17.42
CA TYR A 15 14.63 -11.75 16.17
C TYR A 15 13.87 -13.08 15.94
N LEU A 16 13.51 -13.80 17.00
CA LEU A 16 12.65 -14.97 16.87
C LEU A 16 11.22 -14.59 16.49
N VAL A 17 10.66 -13.46 16.94
CA VAL A 17 9.27 -13.07 16.61
C VAL A 17 9.12 -12.64 15.14
N ALA A 18 10.08 -11.91 14.56
CA ALA A 18 10.02 -11.52 13.14
C ALA A 18 10.25 -12.70 12.17
N ALA A 19 11.00 -13.73 12.59
CA ALA A 19 11.18 -14.96 11.82
C ALA A 19 10.08 -16.02 12.08
N LEU A 20 9.51 -16.06 13.28
CA LEU A 20 8.37 -16.93 13.62
C LEU A 20 7.06 -16.44 13.03
N LEU A 21 6.90 -15.14 12.78
CA LEU A 21 5.72 -14.59 12.08
C LEU A 21 5.73 -14.93 10.57
N PHE A 22 6.82 -15.48 10.04
CA PHE A 22 6.90 -16.08 8.70
C PHE A 22 7.13 -17.61 8.73
N SER A 23 7.01 -18.28 9.89
CA SER A 23 7.23 -19.73 9.99
C SER A 23 6.31 -20.50 10.97
N MET A 24 5.08 -20.04 11.19
CA MET A 24 4.06 -20.82 11.92
C MET A 24 2.80 -20.99 11.08
N ALA A 25 2.91 -21.81 10.04
CA ALA A 25 1.79 -22.54 9.46
C ALA A 25 2.22 -23.99 9.23
N ALA A 26 2.54 -24.68 10.33
CA ALA A 26 2.76 -26.12 10.32
C ALA A 26 1.60 -26.80 11.06
N GLY A 27 0.71 -27.40 10.26
CA GLY A 27 -0.04 -28.59 10.64
C GLY A 27 -1.09 -28.42 11.72
N VAL A 28 -2.15 -27.66 11.45
CA VAL A 28 -3.47 -28.16 11.83
C VAL A 28 -3.97 -28.92 10.61
N ALA A 29 -4.20 -30.21 10.75
CA ALA A 29 -4.88 -30.97 9.71
C ALA A 29 -6.16 -30.20 9.35
N ALA A 30 -6.23 -29.68 8.12
CA ALA A 30 -7.39 -28.99 7.61
C ALA A 30 -8.54 -30.00 7.58
N GLN A 31 -9.25 -30.11 8.70
CA GLN A 31 -10.60 -30.62 8.67
C GLN A 31 -11.35 -29.61 7.83
N GLU A 32 -11.62 -29.98 6.57
CA GLU A 32 -12.41 -29.20 5.61
C GLU A 32 -13.60 -28.61 6.36
N ALA A 33 -13.49 -27.35 6.78
CA ALA A 33 -14.62 -26.62 7.28
C ALA A 33 -15.41 -26.26 6.03
N ARG A 34 -16.18 -27.24 5.53
CA ARG A 34 -17.12 -27.06 4.42
C ARG A 34 -18.00 -25.87 4.79
N VAL A 35 -17.82 -24.79 4.03
CA VAL A 35 -18.69 -23.62 4.15
C VAL A 35 -20.10 -24.07 3.73
N PRO A 36 -21.12 -23.99 4.59
CA PRO A 36 -22.45 -24.49 4.25
C PRO A 36 -22.97 -23.89 2.94
N GLY A 37 -23.56 -24.73 2.09
CA GLY A 37 -24.11 -24.31 0.79
C GLY A 37 -23.07 -24.08 -0.32
N THR A 38 -21.84 -24.60 -0.15
CA THR A 38 -20.73 -24.39 -1.09
C THR A 38 -20.30 -25.72 -1.71
N GLU A 39 -20.19 -25.75 -3.04
CA GLU A 39 -19.61 -26.84 -3.83
C GLU A 39 -18.16 -26.51 -4.18
N ALA A 40 -17.27 -27.51 -4.21
CA ALA A 40 -15.89 -27.33 -4.62
C ALA A 40 -15.68 -27.95 -6.02
N HIS A 41 -15.16 -27.16 -6.94
CA HIS A 41 -14.83 -27.58 -8.30
C HIS A 41 -13.32 -27.57 -8.48
N ARG A 42 -12.78 -28.69 -8.96
CA ARG A 42 -11.40 -28.76 -9.46
C ARG A 42 -11.44 -28.59 -10.96
N ILE A 43 -10.77 -27.57 -11.48
CA ILE A 43 -10.75 -27.24 -12.90
C ILE A 43 -9.32 -27.22 -13.42
N ASP A 44 -9.13 -27.63 -14.66
CA ASP A 44 -7.88 -27.37 -15.37
C ASP A 44 -7.80 -25.88 -15.67
N GLU A 45 -6.66 -25.26 -15.36
CA GLU A 45 -6.42 -23.85 -15.61
C GLU A 45 -5.19 -23.71 -16.54
N PRO A 46 -5.30 -22.98 -17.67
CA PRO A 46 -4.31 -23.00 -18.73
C PRO A 46 -3.10 -22.07 -18.54
N VAL A 47 -3.12 -21.13 -17.58
CA VAL A 47 -2.08 -20.09 -17.42
C VAL A 47 -0.78 -20.67 -16.85
N PHE A 48 -0.90 -21.55 -15.87
CA PHE A 48 0.16 -22.29 -15.18
C PHE A 48 0.17 -23.78 -15.55
N GLY A 49 -0.87 -24.26 -16.25
CA GLY A 49 -0.93 -25.62 -16.78
C GLY A 49 -1.13 -26.68 -15.70
N GLY A 50 -1.98 -26.38 -14.72
CA GLY A 50 -2.30 -27.27 -13.60
C GLY A 50 -3.77 -27.19 -13.24
N GLN A 51 -4.14 -27.78 -12.11
CA GLN A 51 -5.49 -27.71 -11.58
C GLN A 51 -5.63 -26.67 -10.47
N MET A 52 -6.76 -25.97 -10.47
CA MET A 52 -7.14 -25.05 -9.40
C MET A 52 -8.50 -25.41 -8.80
N VAL A 53 -8.72 -24.94 -7.58
CA VAL A 53 -9.98 -25.12 -6.84
C VAL A 53 -10.79 -23.83 -6.85
N VAL A 54 -12.07 -23.97 -7.20
CA VAL A 54 -13.08 -22.92 -7.15
C VAL A 54 -14.21 -23.40 -6.24
N TYR A 55 -14.54 -22.60 -5.24
CA TYR A 55 -15.69 -22.79 -4.37
C TYR A 55 -16.87 -22.00 -4.92
N GLU A 56 -18.00 -22.66 -5.15
CA GLU A 56 -19.22 -22.08 -5.73
C GLU A 56 -20.37 -22.18 -4.72
N ALA A 57 -21.06 -21.06 -4.46
CA ALA A 57 -22.28 -21.02 -3.64
C ALA A 57 -23.33 -20.10 -4.25
N GLY A 58 -24.60 -20.28 -3.85
CA GLY A 58 -25.70 -19.43 -4.33
C GLY A 58 -25.94 -19.54 -5.84
N ARG A 59 -25.64 -20.70 -6.43
CA ARG A 59 -25.85 -20.97 -7.86
C ARG A 59 -27.30 -20.69 -8.25
N GLY A 60 -27.50 -19.93 -9.32
CA GLY A 60 -28.82 -19.50 -9.80
C GLY A 60 -29.17 -18.05 -9.49
N ASN A 61 -28.45 -17.40 -8.56
CA ASN A 61 -28.55 -15.97 -8.35
C ASN A 61 -28.03 -15.21 -9.58
N ALA A 62 -28.70 -14.11 -9.95
CA ALA A 62 -28.37 -13.35 -11.16
C ALA A 62 -27.10 -12.47 -11.04
N ARG A 63 -26.66 -12.18 -9.81
CA ARG A 63 -25.53 -11.27 -9.53
C ARG A 63 -24.30 -12.09 -9.16
N GLY A 64 -23.26 -12.07 -9.99
CA GLY A 64 -21.99 -12.72 -9.67
C GLY A 64 -21.14 -11.92 -8.67
N ILE A 65 -20.43 -12.63 -7.79
CA ILE A 65 -19.35 -12.08 -6.96
C ILE A 65 -18.17 -13.05 -6.90
N LEU A 66 -16.96 -12.56 -7.16
CA LEU A 66 -15.71 -13.32 -7.14
C LEU A 66 -14.83 -12.81 -5.99
N LEU A 67 -14.41 -13.71 -5.12
CA LEU A 67 -13.62 -13.46 -3.92
C LEU A 67 -12.21 -14.01 -4.09
N VAL A 68 -11.19 -13.17 -3.84
CA VAL A 68 -9.77 -13.47 -4.09
C VAL A 68 -8.98 -13.24 -2.81
N HIS A 69 -8.36 -14.31 -2.30
CA HIS A 69 -7.68 -14.36 -1.01
C HIS A 69 -6.29 -13.67 -0.98
N GLY A 70 -5.77 -13.50 0.23
CA GLY A 70 -4.43 -12.97 0.52
C GLY A 70 -3.30 -13.98 0.32
N ILE A 71 -2.07 -13.58 0.66
CA ILE A 71 -0.90 -14.44 0.52
C ILE A 71 -0.80 -15.46 1.65
N GLY A 72 -0.61 -16.74 1.31
CA GLY A 72 -0.45 -17.81 2.31
C GLY A 72 -1.77 -18.37 2.85
N ASP A 73 -2.90 -17.84 2.39
CA ASP A 73 -4.23 -18.27 2.76
C ASP A 73 -4.90 -19.15 1.68
N GLU A 74 -6.16 -19.48 1.93
CA GLU A 74 -7.09 -20.15 1.02
C GLU A 74 -8.43 -19.40 1.06
N ALA A 75 -9.18 -19.42 -0.04
CA ALA A 75 -10.38 -18.59 -0.17
C ALA A 75 -11.46 -18.95 0.86
N ALA A 76 -11.56 -20.23 1.19
CA ALA A 76 -12.48 -20.77 2.20
C ALA A 76 -12.10 -20.41 3.64
N ARG A 77 -10.91 -19.82 3.87
CA ARG A 77 -10.50 -19.26 5.16
C ARG A 77 -10.86 -17.77 5.22
N ASP A 78 -10.38 -16.96 4.27
CA ASP A 78 -10.52 -15.49 4.30
C ASP A 78 -11.97 -15.02 4.27
N PHE A 79 -12.84 -15.75 3.55
CA PHE A 79 -14.19 -15.31 3.28
C PHE A 79 -15.28 -16.25 3.80
N ARG A 80 -14.94 -17.24 4.63
CA ARG A 80 -15.86 -18.29 5.10
C ARG A 80 -17.23 -17.76 5.51
N ASP A 81 -17.24 -16.87 6.50
CA ASP A 81 -18.46 -16.36 7.12
C ASP A 81 -19.21 -15.40 6.19
N HIS A 82 -18.47 -14.79 5.26
CA HIS A 82 -19.03 -13.89 4.24
C HIS A 82 -19.71 -14.66 3.11
N ILE A 83 -19.20 -15.83 2.70
CA ILE A 83 -19.83 -16.68 1.68
C ILE A 83 -21.24 -17.10 2.12
N ALA A 84 -21.43 -17.46 3.40
CA ALA A 84 -22.73 -17.84 3.96
C ALA A 84 -23.78 -16.72 3.89
N TRP A 85 -23.34 -15.47 4.04
CA TRP A 85 -24.22 -14.30 3.88
C TRP A 85 -24.44 -13.93 2.41
N LEU A 86 -23.37 -13.83 1.62
CA LEU A 86 -23.40 -13.39 0.23
C LEU A 86 -24.23 -14.33 -0.66
N GLN A 87 -24.18 -15.65 -0.44
CA GLN A 87 -24.88 -16.64 -1.26
C GLN A 87 -26.41 -16.48 -1.26
N LYS A 88 -26.97 -15.69 -0.32
CA LYS A 88 -28.41 -15.38 -0.28
C LYS A 88 -28.85 -14.48 -1.44
N SER A 89 -27.94 -13.67 -1.98
CA SER A 89 -28.24 -12.65 -3.00
C SER A 89 -27.30 -12.69 -4.20
N PHE A 90 -26.19 -13.42 -4.09
CA PHE A 90 -25.15 -13.50 -5.11
C PHE A 90 -24.83 -14.95 -5.48
N HIS A 91 -24.40 -15.13 -6.73
CA HIS A 91 -23.67 -16.30 -7.17
C HIS A 91 -22.21 -16.09 -6.80
N VAL A 92 -21.78 -16.76 -5.73
CA VAL A 92 -20.49 -16.55 -5.08
C VAL A 92 -19.48 -17.54 -5.64
N LEU A 93 -18.35 -17.01 -6.08
CA LEU A 93 -17.15 -17.76 -6.39
C LEU A 93 -16.04 -17.33 -5.46
N ALA A 94 -15.34 -18.28 -4.85
CA ALA A 94 -14.11 -18.03 -4.12
C ALA A 94 -13.04 -18.96 -4.67
N VAL A 95 -11.84 -18.43 -4.96
CA VAL A 95 -10.81 -19.19 -5.70
C VAL A 95 -9.57 -19.38 -4.88
N ASP A 96 -9.09 -20.62 -4.79
CA ASP A 96 -7.71 -20.85 -4.37
C ASP A 96 -6.81 -20.56 -5.56
N LEU A 97 -6.05 -19.47 -5.49
CA LEU A 97 -5.14 -19.11 -6.57
C LEU A 97 -4.08 -20.20 -6.78
N PRO A 98 -3.65 -20.48 -8.02
CA PRO A 98 -2.52 -21.38 -8.27
C PRO A 98 -1.32 -21.04 -7.39
N GLY A 99 -0.72 -22.05 -6.75
CA GLY A 99 0.31 -21.84 -5.71
C GLY A 99 -0.21 -21.86 -4.26
N PHE A 100 -1.52 -21.79 -4.03
CA PHE A 100 -2.13 -21.65 -2.70
C PHE A 100 -3.26 -22.67 -2.45
N GLY A 101 -3.75 -22.71 -1.20
CA GLY A 101 -4.85 -23.58 -0.77
C GLY A 101 -4.78 -25.01 -1.30
N GLN A 102 -5.87 -25.48 -1.91
CA GLN A 102 -5.99 -26.80 -2.54
C GLN A 102 -5.62 -26.81 -4.04
N SER A 103 -5.23 -25.67 -4.59
CA SER A 103 -4.74 -25.56 -5.97
C SER A 103 -3.30 -26.06 -6.09
N ASP A 104 -2.98 -26.51 -7.30
CA ASP A 104 -1.65 -27.06 -7.61
C ASP A 104 -0.57 -26.01 -7.40
N LYS A 105 0.62 -26.47 -7.02
CA LYS A 105 1.77 -25.63 -6.66
C LYS A 105 2.98 -26.01 -7.52
N ALA A 106 3.60 -25.01 -8.11
CA ALA A 106 4.79 -25.14 -8.96
C ALA A 106 5.80 -24.00 -8.72
N ASN A 107 6.99 -24.13 -9.30
CA ASN A 107 7.93 -23.01 -9.43
C ASN A 107 7.54 -22.11 -10.61
N ALA A 108 6.50 -21.30 -10.45
CA ALA A 108 5.95 -20.46 -11.51
C ALA A 108 6.01 -18.97 -11.18
N LEU A 109 5.81 -18.10 -12.19
CA LEU A 109 5.73 -16.66 -11.99
C LEU A 109 4.32 -16.29 -11.50
N TYR A 110 4.11 -16.29 -10.19
CA TYR A 110 2.85 -15.92 -9.54
C TYR A 110 2.65 -14.39 -9.50
N SER A 111 2.60 -13.74 -10.66
CA SER A 111 2.42 -12.29 -10.75
C SER A 111 0.94 -11.87 -10.79
N PRO A 112 0.61 -10.63 -10.35
CA PRO A 112 -0.76 -10.13 -10.44
C PRO A 112 -1.35 -10.20 -11.86
N GLY A 113 -0.54 -9.94 -12.90
CA GLY A 113 -0.96 -10.10 -14.29
C GLY A 113 -1.27 -11.54 -14.71
N ASN A 114 -0.51 -12.53 -14.22
CA ASN A 114 -0.82 -13.94 -14.49
C ASN A 114 -2.06 -14.39 -13.74
N TYR A 115 -2.22 -13.98 -12.48
CA TYR A 115 -3.43 -14.26 -11.72
C TYR A 115 -4.67 -13.58 -12.32
N ALA A 116 -4.57 -12.37 -12.85
CA ALA A 116 -5.69 -11.74 -13.56
C ALA A 116 -6.17 -12.60 -14.76
N ARG A 117 -5.24 -13.24 -15.50
CA ARG A 117 -5.61 -14.18 -16.58
C ARG A 117 -6.27 -15.45 -16.05
N VAL A 118 -5.86 -15.95 -14.90
CA VAL A 118 -6.54 -17.07 -14.21
C VAL A 118 -7.95 -16.68 -13.81
N LEU A 119 -8.13 -15.52 -13.18
CA LEU A 119 -9.45 -15.02 -12.80
C LEU A 119 -10.36 -14.86 -14.02
N LYS A 120 -9.81 -14.45 -15.18
CA LYS A 120 -10.57 -14.32 -16.42
C LYS A 120 -11.08 -15.68 -16.89
N HIS A 121 -10.22 -16.70 -16.83
CA HIS A 121 -10.61 -18.08 -17.14
C HIS A 121 -11.74 -18.59 -16.22
N VAL A 122 -11.66 -18.30 -14.92
CA VAL A 122 -12.72 -18.65 -13.96
C VAL A 122 -14.00 -17.87 -14.28
N ALA A 123 -13.92 -16.56 -14.46
CA ALA A 123 -15.07 -15.70 -14.74
C ALA A 123 -15.81 -16.15 -16.01
N ASP A 124 -15.10 -16.43 -17.10
CA ASP A 124 -15.67 -16.88 -18.37
C ASP A 124 -16.44 -18.21 -18.26
N ARG A 125 -16.03 -19.07 -17.33
CA ARG A 125 -16.62 -20.39 -17.13
C ARG A 125 -17.83 -20.37 -16.21
N PHE A 126 -17.78 -19.56 -15.15
CA PHE A 126 -18.74 -19.65 -14.05
C PHE A 126 -19.69 -18.45 -13.97
N VAL A 127 -19.26 -17.26 -14.41
CA VAL A 127 -20.04 -16.02 -14.24
C VAL A 127 -20.63 -15.55 -15.56
N ARG A 128 -21.82 -14.93 -15.51
CA ARG A 128 -22.45 -14.33 -16.67
C ARG A 128 -22.54 -12.82 -16.52
N GLY A 129 -21.91 -12.10 -17.45
CA GLY A 129 -21.91 -10.64 -17.49
C GLY A 129 -21.09 -10.00 -16.36
N PRO A 130 -21.20 -8.68 -16.19
CA PRO A 130 -20.38 -7.96 -15.22
C PRO A 130 -20.69 -8.35 -13.77
N PHE A 131 -19.64 -8.54 -12.97
CA PHE A 131 -19.72 -9.09 -11.61
C PHE A 131 -19.01 -8.21 -10.58
N VAL A 132 -19.23 -8.50 -9.30
CA VAL A 132 -18.51 -7.86 -8.19
C VAL A 132 -17.19 -8.59 -7.97
N LEU A 133 -16.07 -7.88 -7.96
CA LEU A 133 -14.76 -8.46 -7.67
C LEU A 133 -14.27 -7.95 -6.30
N VAL A 134 -13.96 -8.87 -5.39
CA VAL A 134 -13.44 -8.58 -4.06
C VAL A 134 -12.07 -9.22 -3.93
N GLY A 135 -11.06 -8.43 -3.59
CA GLY A 135 -9.71 -8.93 -3.33
C GLY A 135 -9.18 -8.42 -2.00
N HIS A 136 -8.49 -9.28 -1.26
CA HIS A 136 -7.76 -8.94 -0.03
C HIS A 136 -6.26 -9.07 -0.22
N SER A 137 -5.49 -8.10 0.30
CA SER A 137 -4.03 -8.10 0.27
C SER A 137 -3.46 -8.38 -1.12
N MET A 138 -2.75 -9.49 -1.35
CA MET A 138 -2.34 -9.94 -2.68
C MET A 138 -3.52 -10.01 -3.66
N GLY A 139 -4.64 -10.62 -3.26
CA GLY A 139 -5.86 -10.69 -4.05
C GLY A 139 -6.43 -9.31 -4.40
N ALA A 140 -6.21 -8.30 -3.56
CA ALA A 140 -6.61 -6.91 -3.84
C ALA A 140 -5.78 -6.29 -4.98
N VAL A 141 -4.47 -6.57 -5.02
CA VAL A 141 -3.57 -6.16 -6.11
C VAL A 141 -3.90 -6.90 -7.40
N VAL A 142 -4.20 -8.20 -7.32
CA VAL A 142 -4.71 -9.00 -8.45
C VAL A 142 -6.03 -8.40 -8.97
N ALA A 143 -6.93 -8.02 -8.06
CA ALA A 143 -8.23 -7.44 -8.42
C ALA A 143 -8.10 -6.08 -9.11
N LEU A 144 -7.21 -5.21 -8.63
CA LEU A 144 -6.86 -3.95 -9.31
C LEU A 144 -6.32 -4.22 -10.72
N ARG A 145 -5.39 -5.16 -10.87
CA ARG A 145 -4.83 -5.54 -12.18
C ARG A 145 -5.90 -6.10 -13.11
N TYR A 146 -6.77 -6.99 -12.60
CA TYR A 146 -7.89 -7.55 -13.35
C TYR A 146 -8.84 -6.47 -13.86
N ALA A 147 -9.30 -5.58 -12.97
CA ALA A 147 -10.25 -4.53 -13.30
C ALA A 147 -9.68 -3.52 -14.32
N ALA A 148 -8.36 -3.35 -14.36
CA ALA A 148 -7.69 -2.54 -15.38
C ALA A 148 -7.56 -3.24 -16.73
N MET A 149 -7.41 -4.57 -16.74
CA MET A 149 -7.30 -5.39 -17.95
C MET A 149 -8.65 -5.71 -18.58
N HIS A 150 -9.69 -5.87 -17.76
CA HIS A 150 -11.04 -6.29 -18.14
C HIS A 150 -12.10 -5.34 -17.54
N PRO A 151 -12.06 -4.04 -17.88
CA PRO A 151 -12.92 -3.04 -17.23
C PRO A 151 -14.42 -3.24 -17.46
N GLU A 152 -14.80 -3.97 -18.51
CA GLU A 152 -16.17 -4.37 -18.82
C GLU A 152 -16.72 -5.50 -17.95
N ASP A 153 -15.84 -6.35 -17.40
CA ASP A 153 -16.24 -7.51 -16.59
C ASP A 153 -16.58 -7.10 -15.15
N VAL A 154 -16.05 -5.98 -14.67
CA VAL A 154 -16.16 -5.59 -13.26
C VAL A 154 -17.25 -4.54 -13.07
N ARG A 155 -18.38 -4.93 -12.48
CA ARG A 155 -19.47 -4.03 -12.09
C ARG A 155 -19.07 -3.17 -10.90
N GLN A 156 -18.52 -3.80 -9.87
CA GLN A 156 -18.07 -3.16 -8.63
C GLN A 156 -16.78 -3.83 -8.18
N LEU A 157 -15.85 -3.04 -7.67
CA LEU A 157 -14.56 -3.51 -7.16
C LEU A 157 -14.47 -3.24 -5.66
N VAL A 158 -14.01 -4.22 -4.89
CA VAL A 158 -13.71 -4.08 -3.47
C VAL A 158 -12.24 -4.45 -3.25
N VAL A 159 -11.48 -3.50 -2.71
CA VAL A 159 -10.04 -3.61 -2.48
C VAL A 159 -9.80 -3.56 -0.98
N VAL A 160 -9.36 -4.66 -0.39
CA VAL A 160 -9.14 -4.78 1.06
C VAL A 160 -7.64 -4.85 1.35
N ASP A 161 -7.10 -3.84 2.04
CA ASP A 161 -5.70 -3.78 2.52
C ASP A 161 -4.62 -4.10 1.46
N ALA A 162 -4.73 -3.50 0.27
CA ALA A 162 -3.81 -3.77 -0.85
C ALA A 162 -2.37 -3.28 -0.61
N PRO A 163 -1.35 -4.15 -0.57
CA PRO A 163 0.05 -3.72 -0.51
C PRO A 163 0.57 -3.25 -1.89
N GLY A 164 1.81 -2.74 -1.94
CA GLY A 164 2.54 -2.54 -3.20
C GLY A 164 2.18 -1.29 -4.01
N ILE A 165 1.34 -0.38 -3.50
CA ILE A 165 0.99 0.87 -4.22
C ILE A 165 1.97 2.02 -3.91
N LEU A 166 2.50 2.06 -2.68
CA LEU A 166 3.55 3.01 -2.30
C LEU A 166 4.92 2.50 -2.77
N HIS A 167 5.83 3.42 -3.04
CA HIS A 167 7.20 3.08 -3.37
C HIS A 167 7.83 2.29 -2.22
N ARG A 168 8.59 1.23 -2.53
CA ARG A 168 9.17 0.30 -1.53
C ARG A 168 9.90 1.01 -0.37
N TYR A 169 10.68 2.06 -0.66
CA TYR A 169 11.37 2.84 0.36
C TYR A 169 10.43 3.60 1.32
N SER A 170 9.23 4.01 0.89
CA SER A 170 8.22 4.59 1.78
C SER A 170 7.75 3.55 2.78
N VAL A 171 7.43 2.33 2.31
CA VAL A 171 6.98 1.22 3.15
C VAL A 171 8.06 0.81 4.15
N THR A 172 9.29 0.56 3.69
CA THR A 172 10.42 0.18 4.56
C THR A 172 10.67 1.23 5.64
N SER A 173 10.58 2.51 5.30
CA SER A 173 10.90 3.59 6.24
C SER A 173 9.81 3.79 7.29
N GLN A 174 8.54 3.61 6.89
CA GLN A 174 7.44 3.59 7.85
C GLN A 174 7.56 2.40 8.79
N TYR A 175 7.89 1.21 8.27
CA TYR A 175 8.11 0.02 9.10
C TYR A 175 9.25 0.22 10.12
N LEU A 176 10.39 0.75 9.69
CA LEU A 176 11.50 1.08 10.60
C LEU A 176 11.10 2.10 11.66
N ALA A 177 10.34 3.14 11.28
CA ALA A 177 9.84 4.13 12.22
C ALA A 177 8.93 3.52 13.29
N HIS A 178 8.07 2.55 12.95
CA HIS A 178 7.26 1.81 13.92
C HIS A 178 8.11 1.00 14.91
N LEU A 179 9.29 0.54 14.48
CA LEU A 179 10.27 -0.14 15.33
C LEU A 179 11.16 0.84 16.13
N GLY A 180 10.94 2.15 16.01
CA GLY A 180 11.78 3.18 16.64
C GLY A 180 13.19 3.29 16.04
N LEU A 181 13.37 2.80 14.81
CA LEU A 181 14.63 2.85 14.08
C LEU A 181 14.61 3.94 13.02
N GLU A 182 15.72 4.67 12.88
CA GLU A 182 15.90 5.59 11.77
C GLU A 182 16.25 4.82 10.49
N PHE A 183 15.63 5.21 9.37
CA PHE A 183 16.04 4.72 8.06
C PHE A 183 17.41 5.30 7.70
N VAL A 184 18.37 4.43 7.41
CA VAL A 184 19.68 4.80 6.90
C VAL A 184 19.71 4.57 5.39
N PRO A 185 19.80 5.62 4.56
CA PRO A 185 19.86 5.47 3.11
C PRO A 185 21.14 4.72 2.68
N PRO A 186 21.09 3.95 1.58
CA PRO A 186 22.23 3.14 1.12
C PRO A 186 23.53 3.91 0.84
N ALA A 187 23.43 5.24 0.65
CA ALA A 187 24.54 6.12 0.27
C ALA A 187 25.03 7.05 1.41
N ALA A 188 24.68 6.78 2.66
CA ALA A 188 25.24 7.50 3.82
C ALA A 188 26.67 7.00 4.12
N GLU A 189 27.65 7.90 4.11
CA GLU A 189 29.02 7.63 4.57
C GLU A 189 29.00 7.15 6.04
N PRO A 190 29.85 6.19 6.43
CA PRO A 190 29.62 5.38 7.62
C PRO A 190 30.02 6.12 8.91
N LEU A 191 29.07 6.23 9.85
CA LEU A 191 29.38 6.32 11.28
C LEU A 191 28.70 5.15 12.02
N ASP A 192 29.53 4.48 12.82
CA ASP A 192 29.25 3.52 13.89
C ASP A 192 28.54 2.17 13.63
N TRP A 193 29.15 1.18 14.27
CA TRP A 193 29.00 -0.27 14.24
C TRP A 193 27.57 -0.87 14.24
N LEU A 194 26.54 -0.11 14.64
CA LEU A 194 25.14 -0.56 14.56
C LEU A 194 24.64 -0.60 13.11
N THR A 195 25.08 0.34 12.28
CA THR A 195 24.76 0.38 10.84
C THR A 195 25.40 -0.78 10.07
N ASN A 196 26.48 -1.37 10.59
CA ASN A 196 27.17 -2.51 9.97
C ASN A 196 26.38 -3.82 10.05
N LEU A 197 25.53 -4.02 11.07
CA LEU A 197 24.72 -5.24 11.19
C LEU A 197 23.50 -5.17 10.26
N ALA A 198 22.81 -4.02 10.24
CA ALA A 198 21.75 -3.75 9.26
C ALA A 198 22.30 -3.86 7.83
N ARG A 199 23.49 -3.31 7.56
CA ARG A 199 24.19 -3.43 6.27
C ARG A 199 24.59 -4.88 5.95
N LYS A 200 25.08 -5.68 6.89
CA LYS A 200 25.42 -7.09 6.62
C LYS A 200 24.22 -7.96 6.27
N VAL A 201 23.01 -7.57 6.69
CA VAL A 201 21.75 -8.28 6.42
C VAL A 201 21.03 -7.71 5.19
N LEU A 202 21.04 -6.38 4.99
CA LEU A 202 20.31 -5.68 3.91
C LEU A 202 21.19 -5.34 2.69
N ALA A 203 22.48 -5.06 2.88
CA ALA A 203 23.34 -4.57 1.79
C ALA A 203 23.79 -5.60 0.75
N PRO A 204 23.88 -6.92 1.01
CA PRO A 204 24.12 -7.89 -0.06
C PRO A 204 22.99 -7.87 -1.12
N LEU A 205 21.77 -7.45 -0.74
CA LEU A 205 20.62 -7.36 -1.64
C LEU A 205 20.48 -5.99 -2.32
N GLU A 206 21.02 -4.91 -1.74
CA GLU A 206 20.84 -3.54 -2.23
C GLU A 206 22.06 -2.94 -2.95
N GLN A 207 23.30 -3.41 -2.69
CA GLN A 207 24.48 -2.98 -3.46
C GLN A 207 24.58 -3.66 -4.84
N LEU A 208 23.88 -4.78 -5.00
CA LEU A 208 23.47 -5.23 -6.31
C LEU A 208 22.21 -4.44 -6.64
N HIS A 209 22.21 -3.64 -7.70
CA HIS A 209 20.98 -3.16 -8.34
C HIS A 209 20.23 -4.35 -8.94
N PHE A 210 19.82 -5.29 -8.09
CA PHE A 210 19.19 -6.52 -8.50
C PHE A 210 17.72 -6.20 -8.67
N ASP A 211 17.35 -5.93 -9.92
CA ASP A 211 15.97 -5.79 -10.30
C ASP A 211 15.23 -7.09 -9.88
N PRO A 212 14.25 -7.03 -8.96
CA PRO A 212 13.52 -8.23 -8.52
C PRO A 212 12.82 -8.94 -9.69
N GLN A 213 12.58 -8.24 -10.81
CA GLN A 213 12.11 -8.86 -12.04
C GLN A 213 13.07 -9.93 -12.57
N VAL A 214 14.38 -9.81 -12.35
CA VAL A 214 15.38 -10.82 -12.75
C VAL A 214 15.18 -12.13 -11.98
N ILE A 215 14.87 -12.04 -10.67
CA ILE A 215 14.54 -13.23 -9.86
C ILE A 215 13.24 -13.82 -10.38
N LEU A 216 12.21 -12.99 -10.53
CA LEU A 216 10.87 -13.40 -10.93
C LEU A 216 10.84 -14.04 -12.32
N SER A 217 11.66 -13.58 -13.27
CA SER A 217 11.71 -14.10 -14.64
C SER A 217 12.53 -15.38 -14.81
N SER A 218 13.34 -15.77 -13.81
CA SER A 218 14.23 -16.93 -13.88
C SER A 218 13.78 -18.05 -12.94
N PRO A 219 13.30 -19.21 -13.45
CA PRO A 219 12.96 -20.36 -12.62
C PRO A 219 14.11 -20.81 -11.71
N GLN A 220 15.36 -20.73 -12.18
CA GLN A 220 16.55 -21.10 -11.42
C GLN A 220 16.80 -20.13 -10.25
N LEU A 221 16.62 -18.83 -10.46
CA LEU A 221 16.77 -17.84 -9.38
C LEU A 221 15.61 -17.91 -8.38
N ARG A 222 14.37 -18.16 -8.84
CA ARG A 222 13.26 -18.46 -7.93
C ARG A 222 13.54 -19.69 -7.08
N GLN A 223 14.11 -20.74 -7.69
CA GLN A 223 14.50 -21.95 -6.96
C GLN A 223 15.60 -21.69 -5.94
N SER A 224 16.66 -20.95 -6.29
CA SER A 224 17.81 -20.75 -5.39
C SER A 224 17.56 -19.70 -4.31
N LEU A 225 16.92 -18.58 -4.64
CA LEU A 225 16.73 -17.44 -3.73
C LEU A 225 15.41 -17.50 -2.98
N LEU A 226 14.35 -17.97 -3.63
CA LEU A 226 13.00 -18.05 -3.05
C LEU A 226 12.60 -19.49 -2.70
N ARG A 227 13.46 -20.48 -2.93
CA ARG A 227 13.20 -21.92 -2.70
C ARG A 227 12.01 -22.46 -3.48
N ALA A 228 11.67 -21.83 -4.61
CA ALA A 228 10.46 -22.11 -5.38
C ALA A 228 9.16 -22.01 -4.57
N ASP A 229 9.18 -21.29 -3.45
CA ASP A 229 8.04 -21.12 -2.56
C ASP A 229 7.01 -20.17 -3.20
N PRO A 230 5.76 -20.61 -3.44
CA PRO A 230 4.75 -19.78 -4.08
C PRO A 230 4.46 -18.46 -3.35
N ALA A 231 4.41 -18.47 -2.01
CA ALA A 231 4.16 -17.28 -1.22
C ALA A 231 5.30 -16.27 -1.42
N LYS A 232 6.57 -16.68 -1.31
CA LYS A 232 7.71 -15.76 -1.53
C LYS A 232 7.75 -15.21 -2.94
N ILE A 233 7.45 -16.04 -3.95
CA ILE A 233 7.41 -15.60 -5.35
C ILE A 233 6.28 -14.59 -5.55
N ALA A 234 5.07 -14.89 -5.09
CA ALA A 234 3.92 -14.02 -5.24
C ALA A 234 4.10 -12.71 -4.45
N GLY A 235 4.61 -12.79 -3.22
CA GLY A 235 4.91 -11.62 -2.40
C GLY A 235 5.93 -10.69 -3.06
N LEU A 236 7.00 -11.26 -3.64
CA LEU A 236 7.97 -10.47 -4.41
C LEU A 236 7.33 -9.86 -5.66
N ALA A 237 6.47 -10.59 -6.37
CA ALA A 237 5.78 -10.08 -7.55
C ALA A 237 4.81 -8.94 -7.20
N VAL A 238 4.08 -9.05 -6.10
CA VAL A 238 3.14 -8.03 -5.61
C VAL A 238 3.85 -6.73 -5.24
N VAL A 239 4.95 -6.79 -4.48
CA VAL A 239 5.68 -5.57 -4.09
C VAL A 239 6.49 -4.97 -5.23
N SER A 240 6.70 -5.73 -6.31
CA SER A 240 7.38 -5.29 -7.53
C SER A 240 6.39 -4.85 -8.62
N GLU A 241 5.09 -4.91 -8.34
CA GLU A 241 4.04 -4.56 -9.28
C GLU A 241 3.98 -3.03 -9.46
N ASP A 242 3.95 -2.58 -10.71
CA ASP A 242 3.68 -1.17 -11.04
C ASP A 242 2.26 -1.05 -11.62
N LEU A 243 1.37 -0.43 -10.86
CA LEU A 243 -0.02 -0.16 -11.23
C LEU A 243 -0.26 1.28 -11.71
N ARG A 244 0.79 2.10 -11.89
CA ARG A 244 0.64 3.52 -12.29
C ARG A 244 -0.26 3.72 -13.50
N ARG A 245 -0.07 2.89 -14.53
CA ARG A 245 -0.78 3.02 -15.81
C ARG A 245 -2.13 2.32 -15.80
N GLU A 246 -2.41 1.56 -14.76
CA GLU A 246 -3.54 0.66 -14.61
C GLU A 246 -4.65 1.30 -13.79
N LEU A 247 -4.31 1.97 -12.69
CA LEU A 247 -5.29 2.62 -11.82
C LEU A 247 -6.23 3.56 -12.60
N PRO A 248 -5.76 4.41 -13.55
CA PRO A 248 -6.66 5.27 -14.32
C PRO A 248 -7.58 4.53 -15.30
N LYS A 249 -7.29 3.26 -15.62
CA LYS A 249 -8.09 2.45 -16.55
C LYS A 249 -9.26 1.76 -15.87
N ILE A 250 -9.23 1.64 -14.54
CA ILE A 250 -10.28 0.99 -13.76
C ILE A 250 -11.54 1.84 -13.85
N ARG A 251 -12.56 1.28 -14.50
CA ARG A 251 -13.85 1.95 -14.67
C ARG A 251 -14.78 1.71 -13.51
N ALA A 252 -14.73 0.53 -12.88
CA ALA A 252 -15.67 0.13 -11.83
C ALA A 252 -15.72 1.11 -10.66
N ASP A 253 -16.91 1.27 -10.10
CA ASP A 253 -17.07 1.88 -8.78
C ASP A 253 -16.30 1.03 -7.75
N THR A 254 -15.38 1.66 -7.02
CA THR A 254 -14.41 0.95 -6.17
C THR A 254 -14.54 1.32 -4.69
N LEU A 255 -14.90 0.35 -3.85
CA LEU A 255 -14.79 0.49 -2.41
C LEU A 255 -13.40 0.02 -1.96
N ILE A 256 -12.67 0.90 -1.27
CA ILE A 256 -11.41 0.56 -0.62
C ILE A 256 -11.72 0.37 0.86
N VAL A 257 -11.39 -0.79 1.41
CA VAL A 257 -11.57 -1.10 2.83
C VAL A 257 -10.20 -1.27 3.45
N TRP A 258 -9.98 -0.66 4.62
CA TRP A 258 -8.68 -0.73 5.28
C TRP A 258 -8.81 -0.89 6.80
N GLY A 259 -7.97 -1.72 7.41
CA GLY A 259 -7.82 -1.75 8.85
C GLY A 259 -7.05 -0.54 9.38
N ALA A 260 -7.58 0.16 10.38
CA ALA A 260 -6.93 1.33 10.98
C ALA A 260 -5.55 1.02 11.60
N GLN A 261 -5.30 -0.24 11.96
CA GLN A 261 -4.10 -0.72 12.64
C GLN A 261 -3.24 -1.61 11.76
N ASP A 262 -3.43 -1.59 10.43
CA ASP A 262 -2.61 -2.36 9.51
C ASP A 262 -1.15 -1.88 9.55
N THR A 263 -0.27 -2.79 10.00
CA THR A 263 1.18 -2.57 10.08
C THR A 263 1.94 -3.22 8.93
N LEU A 264 1.28 -4.03 8.11
CA LEU A 264 1.83 -4.66 6.92
C LEU A 264 1.70 -3.72 5.72
N ALA A 265 0.48 -3.22 5.47
CA ALA A 265 0.20 -2.24 4.44
C ALA A 265 -0.31 -0.93 5.08
N PRO A 266 0.48 0.16 5.07
CA PRO A 266 0.10 1.38 5.76
C PRO A 266 -1.23 1.94 5.24
N LEU A 267 -2.12 2.42 6.13
CA LEU A 267 -3.41 3.05 5.77
C LEU A 267 -3.29 4.17 4.73
N ARG A 268 -2.15 4.87 4.71
CA ARG A 268 -1.82 5.89 3.71
C ARG A 268 -1.93 5.37 2.27
N THR A 269 -1.70 4.09 2.06
CA THR A 269 -1.86 3.38 0.78
C THR A 269 -3.31 3.43 0.29
N GLY A 270 -4.28 3.18 1.18
CA GLY A 270 -5.70 3.30 0.88
C GLY A 270 -6.11 4.72 0.49
N LYS A 271 -5.59 5.74 1.19
CA LYS A 271 -5.81 7.15 0.82
C LYS A 271 -5.26 7.46 -0.59
N VAL A 272 -4.08 6.94 -0.91
CA VAL A 272 -3.47 7.09 -2.24
C VAL A 272 -4.31 6.43 -3.33
N LEU A 273 -4.83 5.22 -3.08
CA LEU A 273 -5.74 4.56 -4.02
C LEU A 273 -7.01 5.37 -4.24
N GLU A 274 -7.62 5.91 -3.18
CA GLU A 274 -8.83 6.74 -3.29
C GLU A 274 -8.60 7.97 -4.17
N MET A 275 -7.42 8.60 -4.08
CA MET A 275 -7.06 9.76 -4.91
C MET A 275 -6.69 9.40 -6.35
N LYS A 276 -6.26 8.16 -6.62
CA LYS A 276 -5.74 7.73 -7.93
C LYS A 276 -6.74 6.96 -8.78
N LEU A 277 -7.76 6.39 -8.15
CA LEU A 277 -8.85 5.72 -8.84
C LEU A 277 -9.92 6.75 -9.24
N PRO A 278 -10.50 6.66 -10.46
CA PRO A 278 -11.49 7.63 -10.93
C PRO A 278 -12.77 7.67 -10.09
N ARG A 279 -13.18 6.53 -9.54
CA ARG A 279 -14.42 6.34 -8.79
C ARG A 279 -14.17 5.46 -7.59
N ALA A 280 -13.62 6.03 -6.52
CA ALA A 280 -13.30 5.28 -5.31
C ALA A 280 -13.71 5.98 -4.01
N ARG A 281 -13.95 5.17 -2.97
CA ARG A 281 -14.19 5.61 -1.60
C ARG A 281 -13.42 4.74 -0.62
N LEU A 282 -12.72 5.38 0.31
CA LEU A 282 -12.04 4.71 1.41
C LEU A 282 -12.98 4.58 2.61
N ALA A 283 -13.13 3.37 3.11
CA ALA A 283 -13.76 3.06 4.38
C ALA A 283 -12.73 2.43 5.32
N VAL A 284 -12.52 3.06 6.47
CA VAL A 284 -11.56 2.61 7.48
C VAL A 284 -12.29 1.87 8.58
N ILE A 285 -11.87 0.64 8.87
CA ILE A 285 -12.41 -0.18 9.95
C ILE A 285 -11.52 0.02 11.18
N GLU A 286 -12.08 0.74 12.15
CA GLU A 286 -11.43 0.96 13.44
C GLU A 286 -11.19 -0.37 14.16
N ARG A 287 -10.06 -0.45 14.88
CA ARG A 287 -9.65 -1.65 15.64
C ARG A 287 -9.53 -2.94 14.82
N ALA A 288 -9.25 -2.81 13.53
CA ALA A 288 -8.82 -3.92 12.69
C ALA A 288 -7.43 -3.61 12.11
N ALA A 289 -6.65 -4.64 11.90
CA ALA A 289 -5.34 -4.68 11.27
C ALA A 289 -5.48 -5.22 9.83
N HIS A 290 -4.65 -6.15 9.40
CA HIS A 290 -4.50 -6.51 7.98
C HIS A 290 -5.64 -7.39 7.45
N GLU A 291 -6.39 -8.10 8.29
CA GLU A 291 -7.47 -9.00 7.86
C GLU A 291 -8.83 -8.54 8.41
N PRO A 292 -9.33 -7.33 8.10
CA PRO A 292 -10.50 -6.76 8.76
C PRO A 292 -11.78 -7.57 8.54
N MET A 293 -11.86 -8.34 7.45
CA MET A 293 -12.97 -9.25 7.19
C MET A 293 -13.00 -10.45 8.16
N LEU A 294 -11.87 -10.82 8.76
CA LEU A 294 -11.78 -11.86 9.78
C LEU A 294 -11.75 -11.28 11.20
N GLU A 295 -11.05 -10.16 11.38
CA GLU A 295 -10.85 -9.54 12.69
C GLU A 295 -12.08 -8.76 13.18
N ALA A 296 -12.86 -8.19 12.26
CA ALA A 296 -14.06 -7.40 12.56
C ALA A 296 -15.19 -7.66 11.53
N PRO A 297 -15.68 -8.92 11.40
CA PRO A 297 -16.56 -9.34 10.32
C PRO A 297 -17.88 -8.55 10.25
N GLU A 298 -18.47 -8.18 11.39
CA GLU A 298 -19.70 -7.39 11.41
C GLU A 298 -19.47 -5.96 10.92
N ARG A 299 -18.32 -5.36 11.26
CA ARG A 299 -17.95 -4.01 10.79
C ARG A 299 -17.60 -4.02 9.32
N PHE A 300 -16.89 -5.04 8.88
CA PHE A 300 -16.61 -5.26 7.47
C PHE A 300 -17.90 -5.37 6.66
N ARG A 301 -18.85 -6.21 7.12
CA ARG A 301 -20.16 -6.33 6.50
C ARG A 301 -20.95 -5.01 6.50
N ALA A 302 -20.95 -4.26 7.60
CA ALA A 302 -21.65 -2.99 7.70
C ALA A 302 -21.16 -1.93 6.69
N VAL A 303 -19.89 -2.04 6.25
CA VAL A 303 -19.31 -1.20 5.21
C VAL A 303 -19.58 -1.76 3.81
N LEU A 304 -19.49 -3.08 3.64
CA LEU A 304 -19.62 -3.75 2.35
C LEU A 304 -21.06 -3.82 1.85
N GLU A 305 -22.03 -4.16 2.71
CA GLU A 305 -23.44 -4.40 2.33
C GLU A 305 -24.09 -3.17 1.66
N PRO A 306 -24.01 -1.94 2.21
CA PRO A 306 -24.57 -0.76 1.56
C PRO A 306 -23.93 -0.48 0.19
N PHE A 307 -22.62 -0.72 0.06
CA PHE A 307 -21.93 -0.54 -1.22
C PHE A 307 -22.44 -1.54 -2.27
N LEU A 308 -22.57 -2.81 -1.89
CA LEU A 308 -23.10 -3.84 -2.77
C LEU A 308 -24.55 -3.56 -3.19
N GLU A 309 -25.38 -2.95 -2.35
CA GLU A 309 -26.78 -2.68 -2.65
C GLU A 309 -27.01 -1.37 -3.40
N HIS A 310 -26.25 -0.31 -3.07
CA HIS A 310 -26.55 1.05 -3.50
C HIS A 310 -25.42 1.73 -4.28
N GLY A 311 -24.27 1.08 -4.45
CA GLY A 311 -23.10 1.65 -5.11
C GLY A 311 -22.24 2.48 -4.15
N LEU A 312 -21.36 3.33 -4.69
CA LEU A 312 -20.42 4.09 -3.85
C LEU A 312 -21.17 4.96 -2.83
N PRO A 313 -20.68 5.02 -1.58
CA PRO A 313 -21.19 6.02 -0.66
C PRO A 313 -20.97 7.41 -1.28
N PRO A 314 -21.91 8.35 -1.07
CA PRO A 314 -21.75 9.72 -1.55
C PRO A 314 -20.40 10.25 -1.09
N ALA A 315 -19.76 11.07 -1.94
CA ALA A 315 -18.55 11.77 -1.50
C ALA A 315 -18.86 12.48 -0.18
N PRO A 316 -17.98 12.44 0.83
CA PRO A 316 -18.07 13.44 1.89
C PRO A 316 -18.18 14.79 1.19
N ALA A 317 -19.17 15.60 1.58
CA ALA A 317 -19.34 16.92 1.00
C ALA A 317 -17.98 17.61 1.07
N SER A 318 -17.44 18.03 -0.10
CA SER A 318 -16.21 18.81 -0.13
C SER A 318 -16.38 19.93 0.89
N PRO A 319 -15.39 20.20 1.78
CA PRO A 319 -15.56 21.23 2.79
C PRO A 319 -15.77 22.57 2.07
N ALA A 320 -17.04 22.90 1.84
CA ALA A 320 -17.51 24.15 1.27
C ALA A 320 -17.51 25.25 2.33
N ALA A 321 -17.26 24.90 3.59
CA ALA A 321 -16.93 25.85 4.63
C ALA A 321 -15.55 26.47 4.31
N PRO A 322 -15.44 27.81 4.25
CA PRO A 322 -14.14 28.47 4.18
C PRO A 322 -13.23 27.95 5.29
N LEU A 323 -11.98 27.64 4.95
CA LEU A 323 -10.98 27.29 5.94
C LEU A 323 -10.83 28.44 6.95
N ALA A 324 -10.77 28.11 8.24
CA ALA A 324 -10.54 29.10 9.28
C ALA A 324 -9.19 29.79 9.02
N LYS A 325 -9.19 31.13 9.00
CA LYS A 325 -7.96 31.91 8.77
C LYS A 325 -7.26 32.16 10.09
N HIS A 326 -5.97 31.84 10.14
CA HIS A 326 -5.17 31.93 11.35
C HIS A 326 -4.02 32.95 11.25
N GLY A 327 -3.70 33.46 10.05
CA GLY A 327 -2.51 34.28 9.85
C GLY A 327 -1.26 33.44 10.01
N ASP A 328 -0.35 33.81 10.91
CA ASP A 328 0.88 33.06 11.18
C ASP A 328 0.69 32.01 12.28
N GLY A 329 1.33 30.85 12.13
CA GLY A 329 1.35 29.80 13.15
C GLY A 329 2.74 29.24 13.41
N SER A 330 3.03 28.86 14.65
CA SER A 330 4.32 28.25 15.01
C SER A 330 4.17 27.06 15.96
N CYS A 331 5.21 26.24 16.00
CA CYS A 331 5.42 25.16 16.96
C CYS A 331 6.90 25.20 17.34
N LEU A 332 7.20 25.22 18.64
CA LEU A 332 8.58 25.21 19.15
C LEU A 332 8.74 24.12 20.20
N ARG A 333 9.50 23.07 19.87
CA ARG A 333 9.81 21.93 20.76
C ARG A 333 8.57 21.24 21.34
N GLU A 334 7.45 21.31 20.63
CA GLU A 334 6.20 20.68 21.05
C GLU A 334 6.04 19.28 20.43
N ARG A 335 5.06 18.53 20.93
CA ARG A 335 4.68 17.22 20.40
C ARG A 335 3.18 17.12 20.15
N ASN A 336 2.77 16.25 19.22
CA ASN A 336 1.36 15.91 18.98
C ASN A 336 0.46 17.12 18.66
N ARG A 337 1.00 18.08 17.90
CA ARG A 337 0.25 19.27 17.48
C ARG A 337 -0.44 19.02 16.14
N VAL A 338 -1.69 19.47 16.03
CA VAL A 338 -2.49 19.38 14.80
C VAL A 338 -2.76 20.81 14.32
N PHE A 339 -2.56 21.04 13.02
CA PHE A 339 -2.82 22.31 12.36
C PHE A 339 -3.78 22.09 11.18
N GLU A 340 -4.85 22.88 11.17
CA GLU A 340 -5.90 22.90 10.14
C GLU A 340 -6.22 24.35 9.81
N GLY A 341 -6.71 24.62 8.59
CA GLY A 341 -7.10 25.96 8.18
C GLY A 341 -6.10 26.67 7.27
N GLU A 342 -6.29 27.98 7.13
CA GLU A 342 -5.51 28.88 6.28
C GLU A 342 -4.43 29.62 7.08
N TYR A 343 -3.18 29.57 6.61
CA TYR A 343 -2.02 30.22 7.21
C TYR A 343 -1.21 31.01 6.17
N ASP A 344 -0.80 32.22 6.54
CA ASP A 344 0.14 33.02 5.75
C ASP A 344 1.56 32.47 5.89
N SER A 345 1.96 32.09 7.09
CA SER A 345 3.20 31.35 7.34
C SER A 345 3.06 30.34 8.45
N LEU A 346 3.82 29.25 8.36
CA LEU A 346 3.78 28.17 9.33
C LEU A 346 5.19 27.66 9.61
N SER A 347 5.66 27.77 10.86
CA SER A 347 7.03 27.38 11.23
C SER A 347 7.06 26.29 12.31
N ARG A 348 7.84 25.22 12.08
CA ARG A 348 8.03 24.10 13.02
C ARG A 348 9.50 23.99 13.37
N ASP A 349 9.83 24.10 14.66
CA ASP A 349 11.21 24.06 15.14
C ASP A 349 11.31 23.08 16.32
N GLY A 350 12.07 21.99 16.14
CA GLY A 350 12.26 20.97 17.16
C GLY A 350 11.01 20.16 17.50
N CYS A 351 9.97 20.17 16.66
CA CYS A 351 8.68 19.56 16.95
C CYS A 351 8.59 18.11 16.49
N GLN A 352 7.88 17.26 17.25
CA GLN A 352 7.71 15.84 16.93
C GLN A 352 6.23 15.48 16.79
N GLN A 353 5.91 14.57 15.87
CA GLN A 353 4.54 14.11 15.65
C GLN A 353 3.56 15.27 15.35
N VAL A 354 4.02 16.26 14.58
CA VAL A 354 3.14 17.35 14.11
C VAL A 354 2.33 16.86 12.91
N GLN A 355 1.04 17.15 12.90
CA GLN A 355 0.15 16.89 11.78
C GLN A 355 -0.35 18.22 11.20
N ILE A 356 -0.25 18.36 9.88
CA ILE A 356 -0.90 19.43 9.12
C ILE A 356 -1.94 18.74 8.24
N ARG A 357 -3.22 19.08 8.36
CA ARG A 357 -4.27 18.42 7.58
C ARG A 357 -5.31 19.41 7.11
N ASN A 358 -5.85 19.19 5.92
CA ASN A 358 -6.87 20.08 5.32
C ASN A 358 -6.49 21.56 5.46
N ALA A 359 -5.24 21.89 5.12
CA ALA A 359 -4.66 23.20 5.35
C ALA A 359 -4.26 23.86 4.03
N ARG A 360 -4.29 25.19 4.03
CA ARG A 360 -3.65 26.00 2.99
C ARG A 360 -2.62 26.90 3.65
N VAL A 361 -1.35 26.70 3.28
CA VAL A 361 -0.21 27.37 3.92
C VAL A 361 0.60 28.06 2.83
N ARG A 362 0.71 29.39 2.86
CA ARG A 362 1.44 30.12 1.80
C ARG A 362 2.96 29.87 1.86
N GLU A 363 3.52 29.77 3.07
CA GLU A 363 4.92 29.44 3.30
C GLU A 363 5.07 28.49 4.49
N LEU A 364 5.67 27.31 4.28
CA LEU A 364 5.88 26.30 5.32
C LEU A 364 7.36 26.10 5.59
N ARG A 365 7.78 26.28 6.84
CA ARG A 365 9.14 26.02 7.31
C ARG A 365 9.14 24.91 8.36
N ILE A 366 9.97 23.89 8.14
CA ILE A 366 10.10 22.73 9.01
C ILE A 366 11.59 22.53 9.31
N LEU A 367 11.96 22.71 10.57
CA LEU A 367 13.33 22.68 11.07
C LEU A 367 13.42 21.67 12.20
N ASP A 368 14.35 20.72 12.12
CA ASP A 368 14.69 19.80 13.20
C ASP A 368 13.45 19.05 13.75
N SER A 369 12.52 18.74 12.85
CA SER A 369 11.15 18.32 13.16
C SER A 369 10.68 17.12 12.35
N THR A 370 9.71 16.38 12.89
CA THR A 370 8.97 15.30 12.21
C THR A 370 7.53 15.74 11.97
N VAL A 371 7.12 15.83 10.71
CA VAL A 371 5.81 16.37 10.31
C VAL A 371 5.12 15.46 9.29
N THR A 372 3.85 15.14 9.54
CA THR A 372 2.95 14.53 8.56
C THR A 372 2.00 15.60 8.01
N ILE A 373 1.79 15.58 6.70
CA ILE A 373 0.93 16.51 5.98
C ILE A 373 -0.07 15.70 5.17
N ASP A 374 -1.36 15.93 5.37
CA ASP A 374 -2.43 15.23 4.65
C ASP A 374 -3.36 16.23 3.95
N ASP A 375 -3.65 15.99 2.68
CA ASP A 375 -4.62 16.75 1.86
C ASP A 375 -4.52 18.28 2.04
N SER A 376 -3.32 18.82 1.85
CA SER A 376 -3.03 20.24 2.11
C SER A 376 -2.37 20.91 0.91
N ARG A 377 -2.61 22.21 0.74
CA ARG A 377 -1.96 23.05 -0.28
C ARG A 377 -0.89 23.90 0.37
N ILE A 378 0.33 23.75 -0.09
CA ILE A 378 1.50 24.46 0.43
C ILE A 378 2.09 25.30 -0.69
N GLY A 379 2.25 26.59 -0.46
CA GLY A 379 2.91 27.50 -1.39
C GLY A 379 2.02 28.59 -1.97
N GLY A 380 2.50 29.16 -3.06
CA GLY A 380 1.98 30.40 -3.67
C GLY A 380 2.94 31.60 -3.58
N GLY A 381 4.13 31.42 -3.00
CA GLY A 381 5.23 32.39 -2.95
C GLY A 381 6.49 31.92 -3.70
N GLU A 382 7.68 32.41 -3.29
CA GLU A 382 8.96 32.01 -3.89
C GLU A 382 9.28 30.53 -3.64
N THR A 383 9.18 30.08 -2.38
CA THR A 383 9.32 28.68 -2.00
C THR A 383 8.12 28.21 -1.20
N GLY A 384 7.56 27.06 -1.58
CA GLY A 384 6.39 26.50 -0.89
C GLY A 384 6.77 25.88 0.45
N LEU A 385 7.67 24.89 0.42
CA LEU A 385 8.12 24.15 1.60
C LEU A 385 9.65 24.25 1.77
N HIS A 386 10.07 24.69 2.95
CA HIS A 386 11.45 24.60 3.42
C HIS A 386 11.57 23.53 4.50
N ALA A 387 12.41 22.52 4.28
CA ALA A 387 12.73 21.48 5.25
C ALA A 387 14.23 21.47 5.56
N ARG A 388 14.61 21.45 6.84
CA ARG A 388 16.00 21.32 7.28
C ARG A 388 16.12 20.34 8.43
N SER A 389 17.02 19.37 8.32
CA SER A 389 17.25 18.34 9.35
C SER A 389 15.95 17.65 9.79
N SER A 390 15.05 17.43 8.85
CA SER A 390 13.65 17.05 9.13
C SER A 390 13.20 15.81 8.38
N THR A 391 12.20 15.14 8.94
CA THR A 391 11.44 14.09 8.26
C THR A 391 10.03 14.61 7.96
N VAL A 392 9.67 14.62 6.68
CA VAL A 392 8.36 15.13 6.21
C VAL A 392 7.66 14.04 5.41
N VAL A 393 6.44 13.70 5.79
CA VAL A 393 5.59 12.73 5.09
C VAL A 393 4.36 13.47 4.55
N ILE A 394 4.12 13.47 3.24
CA ILE A 394 2.99 14.21 2.62
C ILE A 394 2.09 13.28 1.83
N THR A 395 0.82 13.15 2.20
CA THR A 395 -0.19 12.35 1.48
C THR A 395 -1.22 13.24 0.81
N GLY A 396 -1.27 13.22 -0.52
CA GLY A 396 -2.19 14.07 -1.27
C GLY A 396 -1.84 15.55 -1.19
N GLY A 397 -2.71 16.37 -1.80
CA GLY A 397 -2.53 17.81 -1.85
C GLY A 397 -1.49 18.28 -2.87
N ARG A 398 -1.01 19.52 -2.69
CA ARG A 398 -0.14 20.20 -3.63
C ARG A 398 0.96 20.99 -2.91
N VAL A 399 2.16 20.97 -3.47
CA VAL A 399 3.25 21.88 -3.09
C VAL A 399 3.70 22.67 -4.32
N GLU A 400 3.67 24.01 -4.24
CA GLU A 400 3.96 24.88 -5.38
C GLU A 400 4.82 26.11 -5.03
N GLY A 401 5.62 26.60 -5.99
CA GLY A 401 6.45 27.79 -5.84
C GLY A 401 7.33 28.08 -7.06
N ASN A 402 8.21 29.09 -6.98
CA ASN A 402 9.33 29.17 -7.92
C ASN A 402 10.22 27.93 -7.74
N VAL A 403 10.55 27.66 -6.47
CA VAL A 403 11.04 26.36 -6.03
C VAL A 403 9.96 25.71 -5.16
N ALA A 404 9.40 24.58 -5.56
CA ALA A 404 8.30 24.00 -4.77
C ALA A 404 8.78 23.55 -3.38
N ILE A 405 9.91 22.83 -3.33
CA ILE A 405 10.50 22.30 -2.10
C ILE A 405 11.99 22.62 -2.05
N THR A 406 12.44 23.19 -0.93
CA THR A 406 13.87 23.29 -0.58
C THR A 406 14.16 22.39 0.62
N ALA A 407 15.03 21.39 0.45
CA ALA A 407 15.31 20.39 1.47
C ALA A 407 16.81 20.32 1.80
N SER A 408 17.20 20.52 3.06
CA SER A 408 18.60 20.42 3.50
C SER A 408 18.76 19.34 4.57
N ALA A 409 19.63 18.36 4.35
CA ALA A 409 19.85 17.25 5.29
C ALA A 409 18.52 16.61 5.76
N SER A 410 17.54 16.52 4.87
CA SER A 410 16.17 16.14 5.20
C SER A 410 15.71 14.93 4.41
N ARG A 411 14.67 14.29 4.93
CA ARG A 411 13.98 13.19 4.27
C ARG A 411 12.54 13.58 3.98
N LEU A 412 12.12 13.40 2.73
CA LEU A 412 10.75 13.61 2.29
C LEU A 412 10.16 12.32 1.72
N ASP A 413 8.96 11.98 2.13
CA ASP A 413 8.17 10.86 1.60
C ASP A 413 6.83 11.40 1.11
N LEU A 414 6.71 11.55 -0.21
CA LEU A 414 5.58 12.16 -0.90
C LEU A 414 4.76 11.07 -1.57
N ALA A 415 3.43 11.07 -1.36
CA ALA A 415 2.54 10.12 -2.00
C ALA A 415 1.28 10.79 -2.52
N ALA A 416 0.96 10.58 -3.80
CA ALA A 416 -0.14 11.23 -4.51
C ALA A 416 -0.12 12.78 -4.44
N VAL A 417 1.07 13.38 -4.31
CA VAL A 417 1.24 14.84 -4.22
C VAL A 417 1.46 15.43 -5.61
N GLU A 418 0.85 16.59 -5.88
CA GLU A 418 1.21 17.44 -7.01
C GLU A 418 2.34 18.40 -6.59
N VAL A 419 3.48 18.34 -7.27
CA VAL A 419 4.65 19.20 -7.00
C VAL A 419 4.93 20.07 -8.21
N GLU A 420 4.70 21.38 -8.08
CA GLU A 420 4.81 22.34 -9.19
C GLU A 420 5.86 23.43 -8.88
N GLY A 421 7.00 23.38 -9.57
CA GLY A 421 8.08 24.36 -9.42
C GLY A 421 8.36 25.08 -10.74
N ARG A 422 8.34 26.42 -10.75
CA ARG A 422 8.66 27.18 -11.98
C ARG A 422 10.13 27.06 -12.40
N GLU A 423 11.02 27.01 -11.41
CA GLU A 423 12.47 26.87 -11.59
C GLU A 423 12.94 25.44 -11.25
N ALA A 424 12.45 24.88 -10.15
CA ALA A 424 12.75 23.53 -9.71
C ALA A 424 11.62 22.96 -8.83
N ALA A 425 11.34 21.67 -8.97
CA ALA A 425 10.44 20.96 -8.07
C ALA A 425 11.09 20.76 -6.69
N VAL A 426 12.36 20.33 -6.68
CA VAL A 426 13.11 20.15 -5.44
C VAL A 426 14.54 20.64 -5.59
N THR A 427 14.98 21.50 -4.68
CA THR A 427 16.39 21.85 -4.51
C THR A 427 16.90 21.37 -3.16
N ALA A 428 18.21 21.11 -3.07
CA ALA A 428 18.80 20.63 -1.83
C ALA A 428 20.22 21.17 -1.59
N PRO A 429 20.39 22.28 -0.85
CA PRO A 429 21.71 22.84 -0.52
C PRO A 429 22.64 21.81 0.13
N LEU A 430 22.11 21.03 1.07
CA LEU A 430 22.73 19.82 1.61
C LEU A 430 22.00 18.60 1.10
N ARG A 431 22.71 17.48 0.93
CA ARG A 431 22.12 16.23 0.42
C ARG A 431 20.86 15.88 1.21
N SER A 432 19.78 15.65 0.49
CA SER A 432 18.47 15.27 1.03
C SER A 432 17.90 14.13 0.21
N TYR A 433 16.98 13.37 0.81
CA TYR A 433 16.37 12.22 0.16
C TYR A 433 14.88 12.44 -0.03
N VAL A 434 14.40 12.16 -1.23
CA VAL A 434 12.99 12.29 -1.58
C VAL A 434 12.50 10.99 -2.19
N VAL A 435 11.45 10.43 -1.60
CA VAL A 435 10.68 9.32 -2.19
C VAL A 435 9.41 9.90 -2.76
N PHE A 436 9.14 9.63 -4.03
CA PHE A 436 7.85 9.89 -4.66
C PHE A 436 7.09 8.58 -4.83
N SER A 437 5.82 8.56 -4.43
CA SER A 437 4.88 7.46 -4.68
C SER A 437 3.70 8.02 -5.47
N LEU A 438 3.61 7.72 -6.77
CA LEU A 438 2.50 8.18 -7.62
C LEU A 438 2.31 9.71 -7.59
N CYS A 439 3.38 10.48 -7.46
CA CYS A 439 3.30 11.94 -7.46
C CYS A 439 3.25 12.48 -8.88
N ARG A 440 2.67 13.66 -9.08
CA ARG A 440 2.80 14.38 -10.35
C ARG A 440 3.75 15.54 -10.15
N VAL A 441 4.84 15.56 -10.90
CA VAL A 441 5.86 16.61 -10.81
C VAL A 441 5.84 17.44 -12.08
N ARG A 442 5.92 18.76 -11.93
CA ARG A 442 6.06 19.71 -13.02
C ARG A 442 7.13 20.74 -12.68
N SER A 443 8.27 20.63 -13.36
CA SER A 443 9.38 21.59 -13.34
C SER A 443 10.05 21.63 -14.72
N PRO A 444 11.01 22.56 -14.95
CA PRO A 444 11.84 22.53 -16.15
C PRO A 444 12.67 21.24 -16.32
N ARG A 445 12.98 20.52 -15.23
CA ARG A 445 13.85 19.33 -15.24
C ARG A 445 13.10 18.01 -15.13
N THR A 446 11.94 18.00 -14.48
CA THR A 446 11.14 16.79 -14.23
C THR A 446 9.69 17.05 -14.56
N GLN A 447 9.10 16.22 -15.41
CA GLN A 447 7.68 16.32 -15.79
C GLN A 447 7.01 14.95 -15.81
N GLY A 448 5.78 14.90 -15.32
CA GLY A 448 4.91 13.73 -15.40
C GLY A 448 4.72 13.02 -14.07
N GLU A 449 4.34 11.74 -14.14
CA GLU A 449 4.14 10.91 -12.95
C GLU A 449 5.47 10.32 -12.47
N VAL A 450 5.77 10.51 -11.20
CA VAL A 450 7.03 10.11 -10.56
C VAL A 450 6.71 9.13 -9.43
N HIS A 451 7.37 7.97 -9.46
CA HIS A 451 7.30 6.93 -8.45
C HIS A 451 8.73 6.38 -8.26
N GLU A 452 9.59 7.19 -7.65
CA GLU A 452 11.03 6.98 -7.65
C GLU A 452 11.67 7.53 -6.37
N PHE A 453 12.90 7.08 -6.10
CA PHE A 453 13.75 7.61 -5.03
C PHE A 453 14.89 8.44 -5.58
N TYR A 454 15.07 9.64 -5.01
CA TYR A 454 16.14 10.56 -5.38
C TYR A 454 16.99 10.95 -4.18
N ALA A 455 18.31 10.93 -4.38
CA ALA A 455 19.26 11.69 -3.56
C ALA A 455 19.49 13.06 -4.22
N VAL A 456 18.82 14.10 -3.72
CA VAL A 456 18.87 15.45 -4.26
C VAL A 456 20.06 16.19 -3.65
N THR A 457 20.81 16.93 -4.47
CA THR A 457 21.96 17.73 -4.03
C THR A 457 21.95 19.09 -4.71
N ALA A 458 22.79 20.02 -4.26
CA ALA A 458 22.86 21.37 -4.82
C ALA A 458 23.19 21.36 -6.33
N LYS A 459 23.93 20.33 -6.78
CA LYS A 459 24.31 20.16 -8.19
C LYS A 459 23.25 19.43 -9.03
N ASN A 460 22.32 18.73 -8.39
CA ASN A 460 21.32 17.90 -9.06
C ASN A 460 19.90 18.12 -8.48
N PRO A 461 19.29 19.30 -8.70
CA PRO A 461 17.88 19.55 -8.39
C PRO A 461 16.93 18.84 -9.36
N LEU A 462 15.69 18.64 -8.91
CA LEU A 462 14.60 17.98 -9.64
C LEU A 462 13.65 18.97 -10.31
#